data_AF-A0A534CHL9-F1
#
_entry.id   AF-A0A534CHL9-F1
#
_cell.length_a   1.000
_cell.length_b   1.000
_cell.length_c   1.000
_cell.angle_alpha   90.00
_cell.angle_beta   90.00
_cell.angle_gamma   90.00
#
_symmetry.space_group_name_H-M   'P 1'
#
loop_
_entity.id
_entity.type
_entity.pdbx_description
1 polymer ?
#
loop_
_entity_poly.entity_id
_entity_poly.type
_entity_poly.pdbx_seq_one_letter_code
_entity_poly.pdbx_strand_id
1 'polypeptide(L)'
;MRWLAWTMLMAAVLGAASLNDELNPVRTHPHGAADTAVERLIIKLREAAGATSVIAAAVTPEEAQIEAGRQRVALLAGRHGLMLKSTRSITARMHVMHLEFPLSAESLATTLETLRADPEVEYAEVDQRRYAHATPNDSLFLTQQWYLQNSSTTPSAIDAMTAWDTTTGNATLVIADLDTGVRYDHPDLLAASAGGRLLPGYCFISDSFVANGGTCPGADASDPGDWVTQTDI
;
A
#
# COMPACT_ATOMS: atom_id res chain seq x y z
N MET A 1 4.79 -36.47 -56.50
CA MET A 1 4.25 -35.34 -55.71
C MET A 1 5.28 -34.96 -54.66
N ARG A 2 6.05 -33.89 -54.89
CA ARG A 2 7.11 -33.41 -53.99
C ARG A 2 6.51 -32.37 -53.05
N TRP A 3 6.45 -32.63 -51.75
CA TRP A 3 5.99 -31.67 -50.76
C TRP A 3 7.18 -30.87 -50.25
N LEU A 4 7.17 -29.55 -50.46
CA LEU A 4 8.10 -28.60 -49.85
C LEU A 4 7.62 -28.29 -48.43
N ALA A 5 8.43 -28.60 -47.43
CA ALA A 5 8.25 -28.11 -46.06
C ALA A 5 8.89 -26.72 -45.96
N TRP A 6 8.07 -25.70 -45.68
CA TRP A 6 8.53 -24.37 -45.31
C TRP A 6 8.67 -24.32 -43.78
N THR A 7 9.89 -24.21 -43.28
CA THR A 7 10.16 -23.90 -41.87
C THR A 7 10.08 -22.39 -41.67
N MET A 8 8.98 -21.94 -41.05
CA MET A 8 8.80 -20.55 -40.63
C MET A 8 9.48 -20.38 -39.26
N LEU A 9 10.60 -19.66 -39.23
CA LEU A 9 11.33 -19.32 -38.02
C LEU A 9 10.56 -18.22 -37.28
N MET A 10 9.77 -18.57 -36.26
CA MET A 10 9.23 -17.58 -35.32
C MET A 10 10.36 -17.13 -34.38
N ALA A 11 10.87 -15.93 -34.60
CA ALA A 11 11.70 -15.24 -33.63
C ALA A 11 10.80 -14.80 -32.45
N ALA A 12 10.90 -15.51 -31.33
CA ALA A 12 10.33 -15.07 -30.07
C ALA A 12 11.14 -13.87 -29.57
N VAL A 13 10.62 -12.66 -29.77
CA VAL A 13 11.09 -11.48 -29.05
C VAL A 13 10.59 -11.63 -27.61
N LEU A 14 11.42 -12.23 -26.76
CA LEU A 14 11.26 -12.13 -25.32
C LEU A 14 11.55 -10.67 -24.95
N GLY A 15 10.50 -9.87 -24.81
CA GLY A 15 10.58 -8.58 -24.16
C GLY A 15 11.12 -8.79 -22.75
N ALA A 16 12.29 -8.23 -22.46
CA ALA A 16 12.79 -8.15 -21.10
C ALA A 16 11.82 -7.28 -20.30
N ALA A 17 10.95 -7.92 -19.53
CA ALA A 17 10.18 -7.24 -18.50
C ALA A 17 11.18 -6.64 -17.52
N SER A 18 11.17 -5.32 -17.40
CA SER A 18 11.93 -4.59 -16.39
C SER A 18 11.57 -5.17 -15.02
N LEU A 19 12.55 -5.71 -14.28
CA LEU A 19 12.40 -6.25 -12.93
C LEU A 19 12.11 -5.17 -11.87
N ASN A 20 11.80 -3.94 -12.27
CA ASN A 20 11.68 -2.78 -11.40
C ASN A 20 10.33 -2.07 -11.53
N ASP A 21 9.24 -2.80 -11.80
CA ASP A 21 7.91 -2.21 -11.59
C ASP A 21 7.70 -2.02 -10.08
N GLU A 22 7.57 -0.76 -9.68
CA GLU A 22 7.39 -0.37 -8.30
C GLU A 22 6.07 -0.95 -7.76
N LEU A 23 6.12 -1.72 -6.66
CA LEU A 23 4.94 -2.37 -6.08
C LEU A 23 3.91 -1.39 -5.47
N ASN A 24 4.31 -0.14 -5.20
CA ASN A 24 3.45 0.89 -4.60
C ASN A 24 3.74 2.30 -5.15
N PRO A 25 3.44 2.57 -6.44
CA PRO A 25 3.67 3.88 -7.07
C PRO A 25 2.93 4.98 -6.31
N VAL A 26 3.66 6.03 -5.93
CA VAL A 26 3.07 7.27 -5.41
C VAL A 26 2.32 7.94 -6.56
N ARG A 27 0.98 7.82 -6.56
CA ARG A 27 0.14 8.37 -7.64
C ARG A 27 -0.07 9.89 -7.51
N THR A 28 -0.03 10.42 -6.29
CA THR A 28 -0.17 11.85 -6.00
C THR A 28 0.69 12.25 -4.80
N HIS A 29 1.27 13.46 -4.86
CA HIS A 29 1.91 14.09 -3.71
C HIS A 29 0.87 14.99 -3.01
N PRO A 30 0.73 14.94 -1.68
CA PRO A 30 -0.08 15.93 -0.97
C PRO A 30 0.51 17.33 -1.21
N HIS A 31 -0.31 18.25 -1.73
CA HIS A 31 -0.04 19.67 -1.96
C HIS A 31 1.45 20.10 -1.99
N GLY A 32 2.05 20.04 -3.18
CA GLY A 32 3.42 20.48 -3.44
C GLY A 32 3.93 19.87 -4.74
N ALA A 33 4.84 20.57 -5.43
CA ALA A 33 5.54 20.00 -6.58
C ALA A 33 6.20 18.68 -6.17
N ALA A 34 6.12 17.66 -7.02
CA ALA A 34 6.93 16.45 -6.86
C ALA A 34 8.38 16.88 -6.70
N ASP A 35 9.02 16.45 -5.62
CA ASP A 35 10.43 16.75 -5.39
C ASP A 35 11.24 15.96 -6.41
N THR A 36 11.55 16.59 -7.55
CA THR A 36 12.30 15.98 -8.66
C THR A 36 13.78 15.86 -8.31
N ALA A 37 14.21 16.55 -7.26
CA ALA A 37 15.53 16.53 -6.69
C ALA A 37 15.62 15.41 -5.64
N VAL A 38 16.44 14.39 -5.92
CA VAL A 38 16.65 13.30 -4.96
C VAL A 38 17.88 13.58 -4.12
N GLU A 39 17.68 13.78 -2.82
CA GLU A 39 18.75 14.03 -1.86
C GLU A 39 19.12 12.80 -1.01
N ARG A 40 18.29 11.75 -1.03
CA ARG A 40 18.44 10.60 -0.13
C ARG A 40 18.36 9.26 -0.86
N LEU A 41 19.32 8.39 -0.55
CA LEU A 41 19.43 7.03 -1.10
C LEU A 41 19.48 6.02 0.05
N ILE A 42 18.78 4.90 -0.07
CA ILE A 42 18.88 3.75 0.84
C ILE A 42 19.82 2.73 0.22
N ILE A 43 20.84 2.32 0.98
CA ILE A 43 21.81 1.31 0.58
C ILE A 43 21.78 0.17 1.58
N LYS A 44 21.75 -1.06 1.08
CA LYS A 44 22.08 -2.24 1.87
C LYS A 44 23.43 -2.79 1.42
N LEU A 45 24.36 -2.89 2.35
CA LEU A 45 25.67 -3.49 2.12
C LEU A 45 25.58 -5.01 2.23
N ARG A 46 26.39 -5.70 1.43
CA ARG A 46 26.68 -7.12 1.63
C ARG A 46 27.49 -7.31 2.92
N GLU A 47 27.44 -8.54 3.44
CA GLU A 47 28.26 -8.95 4.58
C GLU A 47 29.74 -8.66 4.30
N ALA A 48 30.43 -8.12 5.29
CA ALA A 48 31.85 -7.85 5.18
C ALA A 48 32.62 -9.18 5.24
N ALA A 49 33.39 -9.50 4.21
CA ALA A 49 34.30 -10.64 4.24
C ALA A 49 35.42 -10.37 5.27
N GLY A 50 35.35 -11.02 6.44
CA GLY A 50 36.48 -11.12 7.36
C GLY A 50 36.89 -9.86 8.14
N ALA A 51 36.00 -8.87 8.32
CA ALA A 51 36.30 -7.70 9.14
C ALA A 51 36.33 -8.08 10.64
N THR A 52 37.53 -8.36 11.14
CA THR A 52 37.78 -8.60 12.57
C THR A 52 37.71 -7.24 13.26
N SER A 53 36.61 -6.96 13.98
CA SER A 53 36.45 -5.69 14.68
C SER A 53 37.44 -5.61 15.84
N VAL A 54 38.35 -4.65 15.80
CA VAL A 54 39.15 -4.26 16.97
C VAL A 54 38.21 -3.49 17.89
N ILE A 55 37.49 -4.21 18.75
CA ILE A 55 36.55 -3.63 19.70
C ILE A 55 37.31 -2.86 20.79
N ALA A 56 37.08 -1.55 20.86
CA ALA A 56 37.35 -0.80 22.08
C ALA A 56 36.44 -1.34 23.19
N ALA A 57 36.98 -1.51 24.40
CA ALA A 57 36.37 -2.26 25.51
C ALA A 57 35.02 -1.75 26.07
N ALA A 58 34.38 -0.77 25.42
CA ALA A 58 33.19 -0.06 25.91
C ALA A 58 32.00 -0.02 24.93
N VAL A 59 32.06 -0.68 23.76
CA VAL A 59 31.01 -0.62 22.73
C VAL A 59 30.39 -2.01 22.51
N THR A 60 29.07 -2.08 22.39
CA THR A 60 28.39 -3.35 22.12
C THR A 60 28.75 -3.87 20.72
N PRO A 61 28.70 -5.19 20.47
CA PRO A 61 28.97 -5.74 19.13
C PRO A 61 28.10 -5.11 18.04
N GLU A 62 26.85 -4.79 18.35
CA GLU A 62 25.91 -4.17 17.40
C GLU A 62 26.32 -2.74 17.03
N GLU A 63 26.65 -1.91 18.03
CA GLU A 63 27.13 -0.54 17.79
C GLU A 63 28.44 -0.53 16.97
N ALA A 64 29.35 -1.47 17.23
CA ALA A 64 30.58 -1.63 16.46
C ALA A 64 30.31 -1.98 15.00
N GLN A 65 29.33 -2.85 14.73
CA GLN A 65 28.92 -3.21 13.36
C GLN A 65 28.23 -2.04 12.65
N ILE A 66 27.42 -1.26 13.37
CA ILE A 66 26.79 -0.04 12.82
C ILE A 66 27.85 0.99 12.42
N GLU A 67 28.86 1.23 13.26
CA GLU A 67 29.95 2.16 12.97
C GLU A 67 30.81 1.68 11.80
N ALA A 68 31.17 0.38 11.76
CA ALA A 68 31.86 -0.20 10.62
C ALA A 68 31.06 -0.07 9.33
N GLY A 69 29.74 -0.29 9.39
CA GLY A 69 28.82 -0.06 8.27
C GLY A 69 28.83 1.38 7.79
N ARG A 70 28.79 2.35 8.71
CA ARG A 70 28.84 3.79 8.39
C ARG A 70 30.15 4.18 7.70
N GLN A 71 31.28 3.66 8.15
CA GLN A 71 32.59 3.88 7.53
C GLN A 71 32.64 3.31 6.11
N ARG A 72 32.11 2.10 5.90
CA ARG A 72 32.00 1.50 4.56
C ARG A 72 31.14 2.33 3.62
N VAL A 73 30.02 2.88 4.11
CA VAL A 73 29.17 3.79 3.32
C VAL A 73 29.92 5.07 2.95
N ALA A 74 30.70 5.65 3.87
CA ALA A 74 31.51 6.84 3.56
C ALA A 74 32.59 6.55 2.49
N LEU A 75 33.26 5.40 2.56
CA LEU A 75 34.23 4.95 1.56
C LEU A 75 33.58 4.66 0.20
N LEU A 76 32.40 4.02 0.21
CA LEU A 76 31.60 3.78 -0.98
C LEU A 76 31.23 5.11 -1.65
N ALA A 77 30.69 6.06 -0.90
CA ALA A 77 30.31 7.37 -1.42
C ALA A 77 31.51 8.11 -2.02
N GLY A 78 32.66 8.14 -1.33
CA GLY A 78 33.88 8.77 -1.84
C GLY A 78 34.39 8.15 -3.14
N ARG A 79 34.31 6.82 -3.30
CA ARG A 79 34.73 6.09 -4.51
C ARG A 79 33.85 6.39 -5.72
N HIS A 80 32.58 6.68 -5.49
CA HIS A 80 31.59 7.05 -6.51
C HIS A 80 31.39 8.57 -6.66
N GLY A 81 32.23 9.38 -6.00
CA GLY A 81 32.18 10.84 -6.10
C GLY A 81 30.94 11.47 -5.45
N LEU A 82 30.25 10.75 -4.55
CA LEU A 82 29.07 11.24 -3.85
C LEU A 82 29.49 12.00 -2.59
N MET A 83 29.17 13.28 -2.53
CA MET A 83 29.38 14.08 -1.32
C MET A 83 28.22 13.85 -0.36
N LEU A 84 28.53 13.35 0.84
CA LEU A 84 27.54 13.08 1.89
C LEU A 84 27.42 14.27 2.84
N LYS A 85 26.18 14.76 3.02
CA LYS A 85 25.81 15.67 4.09
C LYS A 85 25.74 14.94 5.43
N SER A 86 25.12 13.76 5.41
CA SER A 86 24.99 12.90 6.58
C SER A 86 24.70 11.45 6.19
N THR A 87 24.87 10.55 7.15
CA THR A 87 24.48 9.14 7.01
C THR A 87 23.71 8.71 8.23
N ARG A 88 22.57 8.04 8.02
CA ARG A 88 21.76 7.46 9.10
C ARG A 88 21.73 5.94 8.94
N SER A 89 22.02 5.22 10.01
CA SER A 89 21.90 3.76 10.03
C SER A 89 20.47 3.34 10.39
N ILE A 90 19.91 2.41 9.61
CA ILE A 90 18.63 1.74 9.91
C ILE A 90 18.94 0.41 10.61
N THR A 91 19.91 -0.32 10.08
CA THR A 91 20.48 -1.54 10.67
C THR A 91 22.01 -1.50 10.53
N ALA A 92 22.73 -2.52 10.99
CA ALA A 92 24.17 -2.64 10.76
C ALA A 92 24.56 -2.59 9.27
N ARG A 93 23.69 -3.09 8.38
CA ARG A 93 23.95 -3.18 6.93
C ARG A 93 23.11 -2.24 6.07
N MET A 94 22.03 -1.68 6.61
CA MET A 94 21.18 -0.73 5.88
C MET A 94 21.39 0.69 6.37
N HIS A 95 21.70 1.58 5.44
CA HIS A 95 22.01 2.97 5.73
C HIS A 95 21.31 3.88 4.72
N VAL A 96 20.93 5.06 5.18
CA VAL A 96 20.45 6.17 4.37
C VAL A 96 21.62 7.12 4.15
N MET A 97 21.97 7.34 2.89
CA MET A 97 22.90 8.38 2.45
C MET A 97 22.12 9.65 2.16
N HIS A 98 22.44 10.74 2.86
CA HIS A 98 21.95 12.07 2.53
C HIS A 98 23.05 12.80 1.77
N LEU A 99 22.80 13.12 0.51
CA LEU A 99 23.74 13.78 -0.38
C LEU A 99 23.78 15.28 -0.10
N GLU A 100 24.96 15.89 -0.18
CA GLU A 100 25.11 17.35 -0.04
C GLU A 100 24.41 18.11 -1.17
N PHE A 101 24.39 17.50 -2.37
CA PHE A 101 23.73 18.05 -3.55
C PHE A 101 22.69 17.06 -4.07
N PRO A 102 21.46 17.51 -4.36
CA PRO A 102 20.46 16.67 -4.98
C PRO A 102 20.92 16.18 -6.36
N LEU A 103 20.56 14.94 -6.69
CA LEU A 103 20.75 14.40 -8.03
C LEU A 103 19.57 14.76 -8.92
N SER A 104 19.86 15.13 -10.17
CA SER A 104 18.85 15.19 -11.23
C SER A 104 18.37 13.79 -11.60
N ALA A 105 17.22 13.68 -12.26
CA ALA A 105 16.67 12.38 -12.68
C ALA A 105 17.64 11.58 -13.57
N GLU A 106 18.35 12.25 -14.48
CA GLU A 106 19.34 11.62 -15.36
C GLU A 106 20.55 11.10 -14.56
N SER A 107 21.12 11.93 -13.68
CA SER A 107 22.26 11.54 -12.85
C SER A 107 21.89 10.46 -11.81
N LEU A 108 20.63 10.44 -11.36
CA LEU A 108 20.14 9.48 -10.37
C LEU A 108 20.15 8.05 -10.91
N ALA A 109 19.62 7.83 -12.12
CA ALA A 109 19.56 6.50 -12.72
C ALA A 109 20.95 5.90 -12.87
N THR A 110 21.89 6.66 -13.44
CA THR A 110 23.29 6.24 -13.58
C THR A 110 23.97 6.01 -12.23
N THR A 111 23.71 6.87 -11.24
CA THR A 111 24.27 6.70 -9.88
C THR A 111 23.77 5.42 -9.24
N LEU A 112 22.46 5.14 -9.30
CA LEU A 112 21.88 3.91 -8.76
C LEU A 112 22.41 2.67 -9.47
N GLU A 113 22.53 2.70 -10.79
CA GLU A 113 23.13 1.60 -11.55
C GLU A 113 24.58 1.34 -11.12
N THR A 114 25.37 2.39 -10.98
CA THR A 114 26.78 2.30 -10.55
C THR A 114 26.88 1.75 -9.12
N LEU A 115 26.03 2.23 -8.20
CA LEU A 115 25.98 1.73 -6.83
C LEU A 115 25.54 0.27 -6.77
N ARG A 116 24.53 -0.13 -7.56
CA ARG A 116 24.05 -1.54 -7.64
C ARG A 116 25.10 -2.48 -8.22
N ALA A 117 25.98 -1.98 -9.08
CA ALA A 117 27.09 -2.73 -9.66
C ALA A 117 28.30 -2.87 -8.70
N ASP A 118 28.35 -2.09 -7.62
CA ASP A 118 29.45 -2.17 -6.65
C ASP A 118 29.39 -3.49 -5.88
N PRO A 119 30.52 -4.24 -5.78
CA PRO A 119 30.55 -5.54 -5.12
C PRO A 119 30.20 -5.48 -3.62
N GLU A 120 30.32 -4.32 -2.96
CA GLU A 120 29.94 -4.15 -1.56
C GLU A 120 28.43 -3.93 -1.36
N VAL A 121 27.67 -3.67 -2.43
CA VAL A 121 26.25 -3.30 -2.37
C VAL A 121 25.36 -4.51 -2.71
N GLU A 122 24.40 -4.78 -1.84
CA GLU A 122 23.34 -5.77 -2.03
C GLU A 122 22.18 -5.16 -2.82
N TYR A 123 21.73 -3.96 -2.43
CA TYR A 123 20.81 -3.14 -3.21
C TYR A 123 21.02 -1.65 -2.91
N ALA A 124 20.61 -0.81 -3.86
CA ALA A 124 20.55 0.64 -3.73
C ALA A 124 19.23 1.16 -4.32
N GLU A 125 18.52 2.00 -3.58
CA GLU A 125 17.23 2.56 -3.96
C GLU A 125 17.10 4.01 -3.50
N VAL A 126 16.11 4.72 -4.03
CA VAL A 126 15.79 6.08 -3.60
C VAL A 126 15.04 6.03 -2.27
N ASP A 127 15.40 6.90 -1.31
CA ASP A 127 14.61 7.12 -0.09
C ASP A 127 13.46 8.10 -0.39
N GLN A 128 12.33 7.54 -0.84
CA GLN A 128 11.12 8.31 -1.13
C GLN A 128 10.04 8.09 -0.08
N ARG A 129 9.24 9.13 0.14
CA ARG A 129 8.06 9.05 0.99
C ARG A 129 6.99 8.23 0.26
N ARG A 130 6.58 7.11 0.87
CA ARG A 130 5.42 6.32 0.43
C ARG A 130 4.16 6.77 1.17
N TYR A 131 3.02 6.52 0.56
CA TYR A 131 1.69 6.80 1.13
C TYR A 131 0.89 5.50 1.16
N ALA A 132 0.06 5.33 2.19
CA ALA A 132 -0.88 4.22 2.25
C ALA A 132 -1.93 4.41 1.15
N HIS A 133 -2.23 3.36 0.39
CA HIS A 133 -3.36 3.38 -0.55
C HIS A 133 -4.65 3.14 0.22
N ALA A 134 -5.71 3.88 -0.10
CA ALA A 134 -7.03 3.71 0.53
C ALA A 134 -7.82 2.51 -0.04
N THR A 135 -7.20 1.65 -0.84
CA THR A 135 -7.86 0.50 -1.46
C THR A 135 -8.29 -0.52 -0.40
N PRO A 136 -9.60 -0.84 -0.31
CA PRO A 136 -10.10 -1.85 0.64
C PRO A 136 -9.49 -3.23 0.39
N ASN A 137 -9.36 -4.01 1.47
CA ASN A 137 -8.84 -5.38 1.43
C ASN A 137 -9.94 -6.46 1.47
N ASP A 138 -11.20 -6.04 1.41
CA ASP A 138 -12.37 -6.93 1.36
C ASP A 138 -12.30 -7.84 0.12
N SER A 139 -12.50 -9.14 0.33
CA SER A 139 -12.30 -10.16 -0.71
C SER A 139 -13.18 -9.99 -1.95
N LEU A 140 -14.33 -9.33 -1.79
CA LEU A 140 -15.29 -9.06 -2.85
C LEU A 140 -15.09 -7.69 -3.51
N PHE A 141 -14.24 -6.81 -2.98
CA PHE A 141 -14.09 -5.44 -3.44
C PHE A 141 -13.72 -5.38 -4.93
N LEU A 142 -12.64 -6.07 -5.31
CA LEU A 142 -12.15 -6.06 -6.69
C LEU A 142 -13.01 -6.88 -7.65
N THR A 143 -13.72 -7.90 -7.15
CA THR A 143 -14.37 -8.91 -8.01
C THR A 143 -15.87 -8.70 -8.18
N GLN A 144 -16.55 -8.09 -7.21
CA GLN A 144 -18.01 -7.94 -7.22
C GLN A 144 -18.48 -6.49 -7.06
N GLN A 145 -17.69 -5.60 -6.48
CA GLN A 145 -18.08 -4.21 -6.23
C GLN A 145 -17.55 -3.26 -7.32
N TRP A 146 -17.84 -3.58 -8.59
CA TRP A 146 -17.40 -2.81 -9.75
C TRP A 146 -17.83 -1.33 -9.69
N TYR A 147 -18.98 -1.05 -9.07
CA TYR A 147 -19.57 0.28 -8.97
C TYR A 147 -18.76 1.24 -8.08
N LEU A 148 -17.85 0.73 -7.24
CA LEU A 148 -16.95 1.54 -6.38
C LEU A 148 -15.60 1.84 -7.04
N GLN A 149 -15.28 1.19 -8.16
CA GLN A 149 -13.96 1.26 -8.80
C GLN A 149 -13.69 2.61 -9.46
N ASN A 150 -12.45 2.80 -9.92
CA ASN A 150 -12.07 4.03 -10.63
C ASN A 150 -12.85 4.19 -11.93
N SER A 151 -13.49 5.36 -12.12
CA SER A 151 -14.37 5.63 -13.26
C SER A 151 -13.66 5.67 -14.61
N SER A 152 -12.34 5.95 -14.62
CA SER A 152 -11.53 5.97 -15.86
C SER A 152 -11.27 4.58 -16.43
N THR A 153 -11.23 3.56 -15.58
CA THR A 153 -11.03 2.15 -15.98
C THR A 153 -12.32 1.35 -15.99
N THR A 154 -13.33 1.79 -15.23
CA THR A 154 -14.64 1.14 -15.10
C THR A 154 -15.73 2.16 -15.38
N PRO A 155 -16.19 2.29 -16.63
CA PRO A 155 -17.24 3.23 -16.99
C PRO A 155 -18.50 3.04 -16.13
N SER A 156 -19.09 4.15 -15.68
CA SER A 156 -20.27 4.20 -14.79
C SER A 156 -20.02 3.89 -13.31
N ALA A 157 -18.79 3.58 -12.90
CA ALA A 157 -18.46 3.52 -11.48
C ALA A 157 -18.47 4.93 -10.85
N ILE A 158 -18.74 5.01 -9.55
CA ILE A 158 -18.86 6.28 -8.81
C ILE A 158 -17.50 6.89 -8.44
N ASP A 159 -16.40 6.23 -8.80
CA ASP A 159 -15.04 6.66 -8.52
C ASP A 159 -14.70 6.76 -7.01
N ALA A 160 -15.20 5.80 -6.22
CA ALA A 160 -15.03 5.83 -4.76
C ALA A 160 -13.55 5.74 -4.34
N MET A 161 -12.72 5.00 -5.08
CA MET A 161 -11.28 4.91 -4.82
C MET A 161 -10.60 6.28 -4.81
N THR A 162 -10.86 7.09 -5.83
CA THR A 162 -10.31 8.45 -5.94
C THR A 162 -10.87 9.36 -4.84
N ALA A 163 -12.14 9.17 -4.47
CA ALA A 163 -12.75 9.91 -3.36
C ALA A 163 -12.11 9.56 -2.00
N TRP A 164 -11.82 8.28 -1.74
CA TRP A 164 -11.20 7.83 -0.48
C TRP A 164 -9.75 8.26 -0.31
N ASP A 165 -9.02 8.45 -1.41
CA ASP A 165 -7.71 9.10 -1.39
C ASP A 165 -7.80 10.57 -0.92
N THR A 166 -8.99 11.19 -1.00
CA THR A 166 -9.25 12.55 -0.49
C THR A 166 -9.84 12.54 0.92
N THR A 167 -10.85 11.71 1.18
CA THR A 167 -11.49 11.56 2.49
C THR A 167 -12.34 10.29 2.55
N THR A 168 -12.39 9.65 3.72
CA THR A 168 -13.31 8.52 4.01
C THR A 168 -14.61 8.98 4.68
N GLY A 169 -14.87 10.29 4.69
CA GLY A 169 -16.00 10.89 5.39
C GLY A 169 -15.70 11.26 6.84
N ASN A 170 -16.75 11.60 7.58
CA ASN A 170 -16.67 12.02 8.97
C ASN A 170 -17.37 10.99 9.86
N ALA A 171 -16.67 10.46 10.88
CA ALA A 171 -17.23 9.49 11.82
C ALA A 171 -18.39 10.04 12.68
N THR A 172 -18.58 11.36 12.73
CA THR A 172 -19.73 11.98 13.41
C THR A 172 -20.94 12.16 12.50
N LEU A 173 -20.83 11.87 11.20
CA LEU A 173 -21.95 11.96 10.27
C LEU A 173 -22.82 10.72 10.44
N VAL A 174 -24.10 10.93 10.74
CA VAL A 174 -25.10 9.87 10.92
C VAL A 174 -25.99 9.82 9.68
N ILE A 175 -26.11 8.64 9.08
CA ILE A 175 -27.01 8.36 7.96
C ILE A 175 -28.19 7.56 8.51
N ALA A 176 -29.41 8.02 8.27
CA ALA A 176 -30.62 7.27 8.59
C ALA A 176 -31.03 6.46 7.35
N ASP A 177 -31.17 5.15 7.54
CA ASP A 177 -31.73 4.25 6.53
C ASP A 177 -33.19 3.94 6.88
N LEU A 178 -34.09 4.14 5.92
CA LEU A 178 -35.54 4.04 6.07
C LEU A 178 -36.02 2.86 5.23
N ASP A 179 -35.76 1.66 5.72
CA ASP A 179 -35.96 0.41 4.99
C ASP A 179 -36.61 -0.67 5.90
N THR A 180 -36.45 -1.94 5.57
CA THR A 180 -37.04 -3.09 6.29
C THR A 180 -36.53 -3.27 7.72
N GLY A 181 -35.34 -2.74 8.02
CA GLY A 181 -34.66 -2.88 9.32
C GLY A 181 -33.18 -3.20 9.11
N VAL A 182 -32.49 -3.60 10.17
CA VAL A 182 -31.07 -3.97 10.11
C VAL A 182 -30.76 -5.26 10.87
N ARG A 183 -29.69 -5.94 10.45
CA ARG A 183 -29.12 -7.06 11.20
C ARG A 183 -27.92 -6.63 12.02
N TYR A 184 -28.16 -6.35 13.30
CA TYR A 184 -27.11 -5.96 14.25
C TYR A 184 -26.03 -7.03 14.50
N ASP A 185 -26.29 -8.28 14.09
CA ASP A 185 -25.39 -9.42 14.18
C ASP A 185 -24.64 -9.71 12.86
N HIS A 186 -24.88 -8.95 11.79
CA HIS A 186 -24.18 -9.13 10.53
C HIS A 186 -22.69 -8.79 10.71
N PRO A 187 -21.75 -9.69 10.37
CA PRO A 187 -20.34 -9.56 10.72
C PRO A 187 -19.64 -8.34 10.10
N ASP A 188 -20.15 -7.84 8.98
CA ASP A 188 -19.60 -6.67 8.28
C ASP A 188 -20.25 -5.34 8.71
N LEU A 189 -21.39 -5.40 9.41
CA LEU A 189 -22.11 -4.20 9.86
C LEU A 189 -21.94 -4.01 11.37
N LEU A 190 -22.38 -5.01 12.15
CA LEU A 190 -22.40 -5.09 13.61
C LEU A 190 -23.01 -3.86 14.33
N ALA A 191 -23.55 -4.08 15.53
CA ALA A 191 -23.88 -2.97 16.42
C ALA A 191 -22.61 -2.16 16.78
N ALA A 192 -22.73 -0.84 16.89
CA ALA A 192 -21.63 0.03 17.29
C ALA A 192 -21.08 -0.34 18.70
N SER A 193 -21.94 -0.81 19.60
CA SER A 193 -21.55 -1.34 20.91
C SER A 193 -20.69 -2.62 20.83
N ALA A 194 -20.71 -3.32 19.70
CA ALA A 194 -19.93 -4.53 19.42
C ALA A 194 -18.76 -4.27 18.44
N GLY A 195 -18.41 -3.00 18.18
CA GLY A 195 -17.33 -2.62 17.26
C GLY A 195 -17.73 -2.44 15.81
N GLY A 196 -19.04 -2.49 15.51
CA GLY A 196 -19.60 -2.20 14.19
C GLY A 196 -19.90 -0.72 13.93
N ARG A 197 -20.74 -0.48 12.91
CA ARG A 197 -21.16 0.86 12.46
C ARG A 197 -22.65 1.15 12.68
N LEU A 198 -23.47 0.15 13.04
CA LEU A 198 -24.91 0.34 13.24
C LEU A 198 -25.20 0.98 14.60
N LEU A 199 -25.80 2.17 14.57
CA LEU A 199 -26.33 2.85 15.75
C LEU A 199 -27.71 2.26 16.15
N PRO A 200 -28.16 2.47 17.40
CA PRO A 200 -29.54 2.18 17.77
C PRO A 200 -30.53 2.92 16.86
N GLY A 201 -31.53 2.20 16.36
CA GLY A 201 -32.56 2.72 15.46
C GLY A 201 -33.94 2.78 16.12
N TYR A 202 -34.97 2.81 15.28
CA TYR A 202 -36.37 2.73 15.70
C TYR A 202 -37.19 2.02 14.61
N CYS A 203 -38.04 1.06 14.97
CA CYS A 203 -39.00 0.52 14.03
C CYS A 203 -40.33 1.28 14.10
N PHE A 204 -40.86 1.65 12.94
CA PHE A 204 -42.11 2.41 12.81
C PHE A 204 -43.30 1.56 12.31
N ILE A 205 -43.09 0.27 12.01
CA ILE A 205 -44.11 -0.61 11.42
C ILE A 205 -45.19 -0.91 12.45
N SER A 206 -46.39 -0.33 12.31
CA SER A 206 -47.49 -0.56 13.25
C SER A 206 -48.29 -1.82 12.98
N ASP A 207 -48.28 -2.32 11.75
CA ASP A 207 -49.00 -3.53 11.36
C ASP A 207 -48.18 -4.76 11.74
N SER A 208 -48.71 -5.59 12.65
CA SER A 208 -48.03 -6.79 13.13
C SER A 208 -47.83 -7.85 12.06
N PHE A 209 -48.68 -7.89 11.03
CA PHE A 209 -48.49 -8.78 9.90
C PHE A 209 -47.29 -8.34 9.07
N VAL A 210 -47.18 -7.03 8.77
CA VAL A 210 -46.03 -6.47 8.05
C VAL A 210 -44.74 -6.57 8.86
N ALA A 211 -44.83 -6.44 10.19
CA ALA A 211 -43.70 -6.65 11.11
C ALA A 211 -43.37 -8.14 11.36
N ASN A 212 -43.94 -9.06 10.57
CA ASN A 212 -43.73 -10.50 10.63
C ASN A 212 -43.91 -11.09 12.05
N GLY A 213 -45.04 -10.74 12.68
CA GLY A 213 -45.42 -11.20 14.01
C GLY A 213 -44.76 -10.44 15.17
N GLY A 214 -43.93 -9.43 14.89
CA GLY A 214 -43.29 -8.58 15.89
C GLY A 214 -44.17 -7.46 16.45
N THR A 215 -43.83 -6.95 17.64
CA THR A 215 -44.30 -5.66 18.16
C THR A 215 -43.29 -4.59 17.76
N CYS A 216 -43.46 -4.00 16.57
CA CYS A 216 -42.40 -3.18 15.98
C CYS A 216 -42.29 -1.75 16.52
N PRO A 217 -43.37 -0.98 16.79
CA PRO A 217 -43.21 0.42 17.18
C PRO A 217 -42.38 0.56 18.46
N GLY A 218 -41.12 0.98 18.33
CA GLY A 218 -40.19 0.95 19.44
C GLY A 218 -38.72 1.00 19.02
N ALA A 219 -37.85 0.90 20.02
CA ALA A 219 -36.39 1.05 19.88
C ALA A 219 -35.69 -0.15 19.23
N ASP A 220 -36.43 -1.22 18.90
CA ASP A 220 -35.88 -2.38 18.19
C ASP A 220 -36.09 -2.21 16.69
N ALA A 221 -35.01 -1.93 15.96
CA ALA A 221 -34.99 -1.81 14.51
C ALA A 221 -34.45 -3.07 13.81
N SER A 222 -34.42 -4.20 14.53
CA SER A 222 -33.96 -5.47 13.97
C SER A 222 -34.87 -5.91 12.82
N ASP A 223 -34.26 -6.32 11.70
CA ASP A 223 -35.01 -6.88 10.57
C ASP A 223 -35.40 -8.34 10.88
N PRO A 224 -36.69 -8.66 11.07
CA PRO A 224 -37.14 -10.03 11.26
C PRO A 224 -37.15 -10.84 9.96
N GLY A 225 -37.05 -10.19 8.79
CA GLY A 225 -37.28 -10.72 7.45
C GLY A 225 -38.74 -10.54 7.00
N ASP A 226 -38.92 -10.31 5.69
CA ASP A 226 -40.19 -9.97 5.04
C ASP A 226 -40.82 -11.15 4.27
N TRP A 227 -40.40 -12.38 4.56
CA TRP A 227 -40.94 -13.54 3.88
C TRP A 227 -42.44 -13.71 4.18
N VAL A 228 -43.14 -14.33 3.24
CA VAL A 228 -44.53 -14.79 3.43
C VAL A 228 -44.56 -16.31 3.44
N THR A 229 -45.47 -16.87 4.22
CA THR A 229 -45.71 -18.31 4.31
C THR A 229 -46.99 -18.70 3.58
N GLN A 230 -47.20 -19.99 3.34
CA GLN A 230 -48.43 -20.50 2.72
C GLN A 230 -49.69 -20.20 3.57
N THR A 231 -49.53 -19.97 4.87
CA THR A 231 -50.61 -19.58 5.79
C THR A 231 -51.03 -18.12 5.67
N ASP A 232 -50.23 -17.28 5.01
CA ASP A 232 -50.47 -15.84 4.86
C ASP A 232 -51.22 -15.49 3.55
N ILE A 233 -51.47 -16.50 2.70
CA ILE A 233 -52.11 -16.38 1.38
C ILE A 233 -53.41 -17.18 1.28
#